data_AF-A0A1Q7W8B4-F1
#
_entry.id   AF-A0A1Q7W8B4-F1
#
_cell.length_a   1.000
_cell.length_b   1.000
_cell.length_c   1.000
_cell.angle_alpha   90.00
_cell.angle_beta   90.00
_cell.angle_gamma   90.00
#
_symmetry.space_group_name_H-M   'P 1'
#
loop_
_entity.id
_entity.type
_entity.pdbx_description
1 polymer ?
#
loop_
_entity_poly.entity_id
_entity_poly.type
_entity_poly.pdbx_seq_one_letter_code
_entity_poly.pdbx_strand_id
1 'polypeptide(L)'
;RLWSIGDRHPAMIRVKEGGAAIAVEVWDVPAAGLAQVLLQEPPGLCVGKVSLSDGQETLGVLGEPALCEGQVEITRWGGWRAYVAARAGRST
;
A
#
# COMPACT_ATOMS: atom_id res chain seq x y z
N ARG A 1 3.69 1.24 -7.55
CA ARG A 1 3.17 -0.12 -7.85
C ARG A 1 2.65 -0.73 -6.55
N LEU A 2 1.73 -1.69 -6.62
CA LEU A 2 1.06 -2.28 -5.46
C LEU A 2 1.14 -3.80 -5.52
N TRP A 3 1.39 -4.46 -4.39
CA TRP A 3 1.43 -5.92 -4.25
C TRP A 3 0.41 -6.40 -3.23
N SER A 4 -0.08 -7.63 -3.43
CA SER A 4 -0.82 -8.40 -2.43
C SER A 4 0.17 -9.27 -1.67
N ILE A 5 0.28 -9.05 -0.35
CA ILE A 5 1.17 -9.82 0.51
C ILE A 5 0.39 -10.97 1.13
N GLY A 6 0.61 -12.17 0.59
CA GLY A 6 -0.07 -13.39 1.02
C GLY A 6 -1.60 -13.28 1.03
N ASP A 7 -2.18 -12.43 0.19
CA ASP A 7 -3.61 -12.14 0.13
C ASP A 7 -4.22 -11.61 1.44
N ARG A 8 -3.39 -11.06 2.34
CA ARG A 8 -3.80 -10.54 3.65
C ARG A 8 -3.80 -9.02 3.72
N HIS A 9 -2.81 -8.37 3.12
CA HIS A 9 -2.69 -6.92 3.12
C HIS A 9 -1.91 -6.44 1.88
N PRO A 10 -2.05 -5.15 1.50
CA PRO A 10 -1.27 -4.59 0.41
C PRO A 10 0.13 -4.14 0.86
N ALA A 11 1.04 -3.97 -0.09
CA ALA A 11 2.30 -3.24 0.08
C ALA A 11 2.58 -2.37 -1.16
N MET A 12 2.92 -1.10 -0.94
CA MET A 12 3.16 -0.15 -2.03
C MET A 12 4.65 0.17 -2.16
N ILE A 13 5.18 0.09 -3.38
CA ILE A 13 6.54 0.54 -3.70
C ILE A 13 6.47 1.72 -4.68
N ARG A 14 7.16 2.81 -4.34
CA ARG A 14 7.40 3.95 -5.24
C ARG A 14 8.36 3.52 -6.34
N VAL A 15 8.01 3.83 -7.59
CA VAL A 15 8.84 3.56 -8.77
C VAL A 15 8.96 4.82 -9.62
N LYS A 16 10.07 4.97 -10.35
CA LYS A 16 10.25 6.09 -11.29
C LYS A 16 9.36 5.95 -12.52
N GLU A 17 9.23 4.73 -13.03
CA GLU A 17 8.47 4.40 -14.24
C GLU A 17 7.63 3.13 -14.00
N GLY A 18 6.56 2.94 -14.78
CA GLY A 18 5.70 1.75 -14.68
C GLY A 18 4.82 1.72 -13.42
N GLY A 19 4.55 2.87 -12.81
CA GLY A 19 3.62 3.03 -11.69
C GLY A 19 2.19 3.35 -12.14
N ALA A 20 1.25 3.28 -11.21
CA ALA A 20 -0.11 3.80 -11.36
C ALA A 20 -0.54 4.49 -10.06
N ALA A 21 -1.54 5.37 -10.15
CA ALA A 21 -2.20 5.93 -8.97
C ALA A 21 -2.89 4.82 -8.18
N ILE A 22 -2.70 4.82 -6.86
CA ILE A 22 -3.27 3.85 -5.94
C ILE A 22 -4.26 4.57 -5.02
N ALA A 23 -5.47 4.04 -4.88
CA ALA A 23 -6.46 4.52 -3.95
C ALA A 23 -5.97 4.34 -2.51
N VAL A 24 -6.01 5.43 -1.73
CA VAL A 24 -5.57 5.49 -0.33
C VAL A 24 -6.64 6.15 0.53
N GLU A 25 -6.51 5.98 1.84
CA GLU A 25 -7.24 6.73 2.85
C GLU A 25 -6.23 7.64 3.59
N VAL A 26 -6.61 8.89 3.84
CA VAL A 26 -5.77 9.84 4.59
C VAL A 26 -6.38 10.02 5.97
N TRP A 27 -5.54 9.83 7.00
CA TRP A 27 -5.94 9.90 8.40
C TRP A 27 -5.12 10.96 9.13
N ASP A 28 -5.77 11.71 10.00
CA ASP A 28 -5.08 12.62 10.93
C ASP A 28 -4.65 11.82 12.17
N VAL A 29 -3.34 11.70 12.37
CA VAL A 29 -2.75 10.89 13.45
C VAL A 29 -1.85 11.78 14.29
N PRO A 30 -2.02 11.82 15.63
CA PRO A 30 -1.12 12.56 16.50
C PRO A 30 0.32 12.10 16.31
N ALA A 31 1.27 13.03 16.24
CA ALA A 31 2.69 12.70 16.04
C ALA A 31 3.22 11.67 17.07
N ALA A 32 2.76 11.75 18.32
CA ALA A 32 3.10 10.80 19.37
C ALA A 32 2.56 9.37 19.12
N GLY A 33 1.45 9.24 18.37
CA GLY A 33 0.83 7.96 18.03
C GLY A 33 1.43 7.29 16.79
N LEU A 34 2.19 8.02 15.96
CA LEU A 34 2.75 7.49 14.70
C LEU A 34 3.64 6.27 14.94
N ALA A 35 4.51 6.32 15.95
CA ALA A 35 5.39 5.19 16.28
C ALA A 35 4.59 3.95 16.70
N GLN A 36 3.49 4.14 17.46
CA GLN A 36 2.62 3.05 17.86
C GLN A 36 1.93 2.41 16.65
N VAL A 37 1.45 3.21 15.70
CA VAL A 37 0.87 2.69 14.44
C VAL A 37 1.90 1.85 13.69
N LEU A 38 3.10 2.39 13.47
CA LEU A 38 4.16 1.69 12.75
C LEU A 38 4.57 0.37 13.42
N LEU A 39 4.64 0.33 14.76
CA LEU A 39 4.98 -0.89 15.50
C LEU A 39 3.92 -1.99 15.41
N GLN A 40 2.69 -1.67 14.99
CA GLN A 40 1.61 -2.64 14.80
C GLN A 40 1.48 -3.12 13.34
N GLU A 41 2.21 -2.50 12.41
CA GLU A 41 2.21 -2.92 11.01
C GLU A 41 2.89 -4.30 10.83
N PRO A 42 2.44 -5.11 9.85
CA PRO A 42 3.12 -6.33 9.47
C PRO A 42 4.62 -6.11 9.14
N PRO A 43 5.49 -7.11 9.41
CA PRO A 43 6.90 -7.04 9.04
C PRO A 43 7.10 -6.73 7.56
N GLY A 44 8.08 -5.87 7.25
CA GLY A 44 8.39 -5.44 5.88
C GLY A 44 7.59 -4.22 5.40
N LEU A 45 6.71 -3.67 6.23
CA LEU A 45 6.09 -2.36 5.98
C LEU A 45 6.87 -1.25 6.68
N CYS A 46 6.95 -0.10 6.02
CA CYS A 46 7.64 1.08 6.51
C CYS A 46 6.81 2.34 6.25
N VAL A 47 7.19 3.46 6.86
CA VAL A 47 6.58 4.77 6.60
C VAL A 47 7.55 5.64 5.84
N GLY A 48 7.07 6.27 4.78
CA GLY A 48 7.83 7.23 4.00
C GLY A 48 6.93 8.31 3.41
N LYS A 49 7.55 9.33 2.80
CA LYS A 49 6.82 10.37 2.09
C LYS A 49 6.16 9.81 0.84
N VAL A 50 4.89 10.11 0.61
CA VAL A 50 4.09 9.78 -0.59
C VAL A 50 3.52 11.05 -1.21
N SER A 51 3.27 11.00 -2.51
CA SER A 51 2.67 12.12 -3.25
C SER A 51 1.24 11.75 -3.61
N LEU A 52 0.29 12.62 -3.31
CA LEU A 52 -1.12 12.47 -3.62
C LEU A 52 -1.43 13.09 -4.99
N SER A 53 -2.56 12.69 -5.58
CA SER A 53 -2.97 13.17 -6.92
C SER A 53 -3.34 14.65 -6.96
N ASP A 54 -3.63 15.25 -5.81
CA ASP A 54 -3.86 16.70 -5.67
C ASP A 54 -2.56 17.52 -5.53
N GLY A 55 -1.41 16.86 -5.59
CA GLY A 55 -0.08 17.48 -5.48
C GLY A 55 0.46 17.59 -4.05
N GLN A 56 -0.31 17.19 -3.03
CA GLN A 56 0.18 17.19 -1.65
C GLN A 56 1.20 16.08 -1.40
N GLU A 57 2.15 16.33 -0.49
CA GLU A 57 3.05 15.32 0.05
C GLU A 57 2.69 15.04 1.51
N THR A 58 2.59 13.77 1.88
CA THR A 58 2.30 13.32 3.25
C THR A 58 3.04 12.03 3.59
N LEU A 59 2.87 11.52 4.81
CA LEU A 59 3.36 10.20 5.20
C LEU A 59 2.40 9.11 4.72
N GLY A 60 2.96 8.01 4.21
CA GLY A 60 2.20 6.84 3.80
C GLY A 60 2.94 5.55 4.10
N VAL A 61 2.18 4.47 4.26
CA VAL A 61 2.69 3.11 4.44
C VAL A 61 3.21 2.59 3.10
N LEU A 62 4.43 2.08 3.10
CA LEU A 62 5.15 1.52 1.96
C LEU A 62 5.61 0.10 2.30
N GLY A 63 5.91 -0.68 1.26
CA GLY A 63 6.57 -1.98 1.41
C GLY A 63 8.06 -1.87 1.16
N GLU A 64 8.84 -2.59 1.94
CA GLU A 64 10.23 -2.89 1.59
C GLU A 64 10.27 -3.73 0.30
N PRO A 65 11.25 -3.49 -0.61
CA PRO A 65 11.35 -4.26 -1.85
C PRO A 65 11.38 -5.78 -1.64
N ALA A 66 12.12 -6.24 -0.62
CA ALA A 66 12.24 -7.65 -0.29
C ALA A 66 10.89 -8.29 0.11
N LEU A 67 9.99 -7.54 0.75
CA LEU A 67 8.65 -8.04 1.10
C LEU A 67 7.83 -8.38 -0.14
N CYS A 68 8.05 -7.67 -1.25
CA CYS A 68 7.28 -7.84 -2.50
C CYS A 68 7.84 -8.91 -3.43
N GLU A 69 9.00 -9.51 -3.12
CA GLU A 69 9.57 -10.59 -3.92
C GLU A 69 8.68 -11.82 -3.90
N GLY A 70 8.39 -12.39 -5.08
CA GLY A 70 7.48 -13.54 -5.22
C GLY A 70 6.00 -13.26 -4.95
N GLN A 71 5.64 -12.03 -4.57
CA GLN A 71 4.25 -11.65 -4.29
C GLN A 71 3.51 -11.22 -5.56
N VAL A 72 2.17 -11.28 -5.51
CA VAL A 72 1.33 -10.93 -6.66
C VAL A 72 1.27 -9.41 -6.80
N GLU A 73 1.74 -8.88 -7.93
CA GLU A 73 1.52 -7.48 -8.25
C GLU A 73 0.05 -7.23 -8.61
N ILE A 74 -0.54 -6.25 -7.94
CA ILE A 74 -1.94 -5.84 -8.06
C ILE A 74 -2.13 -4.39 -8.51
N THR A 75 -1.09 -3.74 -9.05
CA THR A 75 -1.14 -2.35 -9.53
C THR A 75 -2.33 -2.08 -10.46
N ARG A 76 -2.67 -3.02 -11.35
CA ARG A 76 -3.77 -2.85 -12.34
C ARG A 76 -5.16 -2.68 -11.75
N TRP A 77 -5.37 -3.06 -10.48
CA TRP A 77 -6.66 -2.87 -9.81
C TRP A 77 -6.79 -1.49 -9.18
N GLY A 78 -5.73 -0.68 -9.16
CA GLY A 78 -5.75 0.68 -8.63
C GLY A 78 -5.94 0.78 -7.12
N GLY A 79 -6.01 -0.34 -6.38
CA GLY A 79 -6.16 -0.33 -4.93
C GLY A 79 -6.55 -1.67 -4.33
N TRP A 80 -6.34 -1.80 -3.02
CA TRP A 80 -6.60 -3.04 -2.27
C TRP A 80 -8.07 -3.46 -2.32
N ARG A 81 -8.99 -2.52 -2.05
CA ARG A 81 -10.44 -2.79 -2.05
C ARG A 81 -10.93 -3.35 -3.40
N ALA A 82 -10.47 -2.76 -4.50
CA ALA A 82 -10.83 -3.21 -5.85
C ALA A 82 -10.26 -4.60 -6.17
N TYR A 83 -9.03 -4.88 -5.75
CA TYR A 83 -8.43 -6.20 -5.88
C TYR A 83 -9.20 -7.29 -5.09
N VAL A 84 -9.54 -7.00 -3.83
CA VAL A 84 -10.31 -7.94 -2.98
C VAL A 84 -11.69 -8.21 -3.59
N ALA A 85 -12.41 -7.18 -4.06
CA ALA A 85 -13.71 -7.34 -4.71
C ALA A 85 -13.61 -8.20 -5.99
N ALA A 86 -12.60 -7.96 -6.83
CA ALA A 86 -12.39 -8.74 -8.04
C ALA A 86 -12.03 -10.22 -7.77
N ARG A 87 -11.45 -10.52 -6.61
CA ARG A 87 -11.20 -11.91 -6.17
C ARG A 87 -12.45 -12.58 -5.64
N ALA A 88 -13.25 -11.88 -4.83
CA ALA A 88 -14.49 -12.41 -4.29
C ALA A 88 -15.48 -12.80 -5.41
N GLY A 89 -15.52 -12.04 -6.51
CA GLY A 89 -16.34 -12.34 -7.69
C GLY A 89 -15.85 -13.51 -8.56
N ARG A 90 -14.74 -14.17 -8.22
CA ARG A 90 -14.18 -15.35 -8.93
C ARG A 90 -14.40 -16.67 -8.19
N SER A 91 -15.06 -16.65 -7.03
CA SER A 91 -15.29 -17.84 -6.19
C SER A 91 -16.66 -18.50 -6.41
N THR A 92 -17.27 -18.29 -7.57
CA THR A 92 -18.43 -19.03 -8.10
C THR A 92 -18.02 -19.80 -9.34
#